data_AF-A0A933DQ60-F1
#
_entry.id   AF-A0A933DQ60-F1
#
_cell.length_a   1.000
_cell.length_b   1.000
_cell.length_c   1.000
_cell.angle_alpha   90.00
_cell.angle_beta   90.00
_cell.angle_gamma   90.00
#
_symmetry.space_group_name_H-M   'P 1'
#
loop_
_entity.id
_entity.type
_entity.pdbx_description
1 polymer ?
#
loop_
_entity_poly.entity_id
_entity_poly.type
_entity_poly.pdbx_seq_one_letter_code
_entity_poly.pdbx_strand_id
1 'polypeptide(L)'
;MLLLTADMSKPKRIQGCYISEEEIKRLVDFLKDQDAPHYTVGFDRAGEESSTSVFDEGSSGRDQLFNEARTIIVESKKASASFLQRRLRVGYARAARLLDELEEAGVVGPADGAKPRDVLLDALDLDTIERSSKEEDDEIPE
;
A
#
# COMPACT_ATOMS: atom_id res chain seq x y z
N MET A 1 40.36 4.49 -6.64
CA MET A 1 39.49 5.68 -6.52
C MET A 1 40.28 6.93 -6.88
N LEU A 2 39.67 7.91 -7.55
CA LEU A 2 40.26 9.24 -7.79
C LEU A 2 39.55 10.25 -6.88
N LEU A 3 40.32 11.03 -6.12
CA LEU A 3 39.83 12.08 -5.23
C LEU A 3 40.09 13.45 -5.87
N LEU A 4 39.08 14.33 -5.85
CA LEU A 4 39.18 15.72 -6.25
C LEU A 4 38.48 16.59 -5.19
N THR A 5 39.20 17.58 -4.65
CA THR A 5 38.66 18.58 -3.71
C THR A 5 38.73 19.97 -4.34
N ALA A 6 38.08 20.97 -3.73
CA ALA A 6 38.07 22.35 -4.23
C ALA A 6 39.47 22.97 -4.38
N ASP A 7 40.44 22.51 -3.59
CA ASP A 7 41.83 22.99 -3.59
C ASP A 7 42.73 22.26 -4.60
N MET A 8 42.21 21.24 -5.30
CA MET A 8 43.01 20.39 -6.19
C MET A 8 42.76 20.74 -7.66
N SER A 9 43.83 21.02 -8.40
CA SER A 9 43.74 21.32 -9.84
C SER A 9 43.51 20.08 -10.72
N LYS A 10 43.80 18.87 -10.22
CA LYS A 10 43.62 17.59 -10.92
C LYS A 10 43.28 16.47 -9.95
N PRO A 11 42.48 15.46 -10.35
CA PRO A 11 42.17 14.32 -9.49
C PRO A 11 43.41 13.50 -9.14
N LYS A 12 43.56 13.11 -7.87
CA LYS A 12 44.66 12.25 -7.40
C LYS A 12 44.16 10.84 -7.13
N ARG A 13 44.94 9.83 -7.50
CA ARG A 13 44.64 8.43 -7.17
C ARG A 13 44.96 8.17 -5.70
N ILE A 14 43.97 7.62 -5.00
CA ILE A 14 44.09 7.22 -3.59
C ILE A 14 43.76 5.73 -3.45
N GLN A 15 44.39 5.12 -2.45
CA GLN A 15 44.04 3.78 -1.98
C GLN A 15 42.84 3.89 -1.04
N GLY A 16 41.82 3.06 -1.27
CA GLY A 16 40.68 2.96 -0.36
C GLY A 16 41.01 2.05 0.82
N CYS A 17 40.19 2.13 1.87
CA CYS A 17 40.22 1.15 2.95
C CYS A 17 39.67 -0.18 2.43
N TYR A 18 40.39 -1.28 2.65
CA TYR A 18 39.83 -2.61 2.49
C TYR A 18 39.02 -2.93 3.75
N ILE A 19 37.78 -3.36 3.57
CA ILE A 19 36.92 -3.84 4.64
C ILE A 19 36.52 -5.26 4.25
N SER A 20 36.78 -6.20 5.14
CA SER A 20 36.38 -7.60 4.96
C SER A 20 34.87 -7.78 5.19
N GLU A 21 34.29 -8.83 4.59
CA GLU A 21 32.87 -9.16 4.79
C GLU A 21 32.54 -9.45 6.26
N GLU A 22 33.49 -10.04 6.99
CA GLU A 22 33.38 -10.31 8.42
C GLU A 22 33.28 -9.03 9.26
N GLU A 23 34.05 -7.99 8.91
CA GLU A 23 33.97 -6.68 9.57
C GLU A 23 32.64 -5.99 9.30
N ILE A 24 32.14 -6.05 8.06
CA ILE A 24 30.83 -5.50 7.70
C ILE A 24 29.74 -6.16 8.53
N LYS A 25 29.74 -7.49 8.60
CA LYS A 25 28.72 -8.24 9.34
C LYS A 25 28.73 -7.89 10.83
N ARG A 26 29.91 -7.88 11.46
CA ARG A 26 30.05 -7.48 12.87
C ARG A 26 29.53 -6.07 13.14
N LEU A 27 29.78 -5.13 12.22
CA LEU A 27 29.29 -3.76 12.35
C LEU A 27 27.76 -3.69 12.23
N VAL A 28 27.19 -4.41 11.26
CA VAL A 28 25.73 -4.45 11.05
C VAL A 28 25.03 -5.06 12.26
N ASP A 29 25.56 -6.16 12.81
CA ASP A 29 24.98 -6.82 13.98
C ASP A 29 25.04 -5.90 15.21
N PHE A 30 26.18 -5.23 15.44
CA PHE A 30 26.29 -4.22 16.51
C PHE A 30 25.27 -3.07 16.37
N LEU A 31 25.02 -2.58 15.15
CA LEU A 31 24.05 -1.51 14.90
C LEU A 31 22.60 -1.96 15.12
N LYS A 32 22.27 -3.21 14.79
CA LYS A 32 20.93 -3.77 15.01
C LYS A 32 20.59 -3.92 16.49
N ASP A 33 21.59 -4.13 17.34
CA ASP A 33 21.39 -4.28 18.80
C ASP A 33 21.10 -2.94 19.50
N GLN A 34 21.39 -1.80 18.86
CA GLN A 34 21.22 -0.49 19.48
C GLN A 34 19.79 0.05 19.41
N ASP A 35 19.06 -0.22 18.32
CA ASP A 35 17.67 0.18 18.15
C ASP A 35 16.99 -0.64 17.04
N ALA A 36 15.66 -0.72 17.08
CA ALA A 36 14.91 -1.35 16.01
C ALA A 36 15.09 -0.56 14.70
N PRO A 37 15.32 -1.23 13.57
CA PRO A 37 15.57 -0.54 12.31
C PRO A 37 14.31 0.21 11.86
N HIS A 38 14.41 1.53 11.82
CA HIS A 38 13.35 2.38 11.27
C HIS A 38 13.51 2.50 9.75
N TYR A 39 12.96 1.53 9.02
CA TYR A 39 12.98 1.52 7.56
C TYR A 39 11.99 2.55 6.99
N THR A 40 12.51 3.61 6.39
CA THR A 40 11.70 4.54 5.61
C THR A 40 11.45 3.95 4.22
N VAL A 41 10.24 3.42 4.01
CA VAL A 41 9.77 2.96 2.69
C VAL A 41 9.46 4.18 1.84
N GLY A 42 10.49 4.81 1.27
CA GLY A 42 10.32 6.05 0.52
C GLY A 42 11.53 6.53 -0.28
N PHE A 43 12.58 5.73 -0.43
CA PHE A 43 13.81 6.21 -1.08
C PHE A 43 13.72 6.38 -2.61
N ASP A 44 12.58 6.04 -3.23
CA ASP A 44 12.30 6.33 -4.64
C ASP A 44 11.59 7.68 -4.86
N ARG A 45 11.37 8.48 -3.81
CA ARG A 45 10.56 9.72 -3.91
C ARG A 45 11.29 10.95 -3.40
N ALA A 46 12.39 11.30 -4.06
CA ALA A 46 12.87 12.69 -4.03
C ALA A 46 11.90 13.57 -4.86
N GLY A 47 10.74 13.86 -4.27
CA GLY A 47 9.69 14.66 -4.91
C GLY A 47 8.33 14.00 -4.75
N GLU A 48 7.75 14.09 -3.56
CA GLU A 48 6.35 14.44 -3.35
C GLU A 48 6.03 14.28 -1.87
N GLU A 49 5.55 15.38 -1.32
CA GLU A 49 5.26 15.60 0.06
C GLU A 49 4.24 14.59 0.60
N SER A 50 4.55 14.05 1.79
CA SER A 50 3.59 13.81 2.87
C SER A 50 2.20 13.31 2.43
N SER A 51 2.08 12.01 2.21
CA SER A 51 0.85 11.31 2.56
C SER A 51 1.20 10.13 3.45
N THR A 52 0.90 10.32 4.72
CA THR A 52 0.94 9.36 5.81
C THR A 52 0.28 8.06 5.35
N SER A 53 1.08 7.12 4.89
CA SER A 53 0.62 5.77 4.57
C SER A 53 0.78 4.96 5.84
N VAL A 54 -0.28 4.94 6.64
CA VAL A 54 -0.43 3.98 7.73
C VAL A 54 -0.56 2.60 7.07
N PHE A 55 0.57 1.91 6.93
CA PHE A 55 0.56 0.47 6.75
C PHE A 55 0.70 -0.13 8.13
N ASP A 56 -0.44 -0.23 8.82
CA ASP A 56 -0.61 -1.14 9.92
C ASP A 56 -1.14 -2.45 9.32
N GLU A 57 -0.28 -3.47 9.30
CA GLU A 57 -0.63 -4.83 8.91
C GLU A 57 -1.36 -5.49 10.10
N GLY A 58 -2.54 -4.94 10.39
CA GLY A 58 -3.41 -5.34 11.49
C GLY A 58 -4.50 -6.29 11.03
N SER A 59 -4.25 -7.59 11.18
CA SER A 59 -5.24 -8.62 11.59
C SER A 59 -6.58 -8.80 10.83
N SER A 60 -6.70 -8.41 9.57
CA SER A 60 -7.74 -8.94 8.68
C SER A 60 -7.22 -8.85 7.26
N GLY A 61 -7.25 -9.92 6.49
CA GLY A 61 -6.65 -10.02 5.14
C GLY A 61 -7.28 -9.13 4.06
N ARG A 62 -7.88 -8.00 4.42
CA ARG A 62 -8.53 -7.03 3.54
C ARG A 62 -7.90 -5.64 3.73
N ASP A 63 -7.79 -4.88 2.64
CA ASP A 63 -7.24 -3.53 2.68
C ASP A 63 -8.14 -2.61 3.54
N GLN A 64 -7.52 -1.67 4.27
CA GLN A 64 -8.25 -0.73 5.15
C GLN A 64 -9.27 0.12 4.38
N LEU A 65 -9.02 0.38 3.10
CA LEU A 65 -9.88 1.15 2.22
C LEU A 65 -10.96 0.32 1.51
N PHE A 66 -11.06 -0.98 1.82
CA PHE A 66 -12.02 -1.89 1.20
C PHE A 66 -13.48 -1.42 1.34
N ASN A 67 -13.89 -1.05 2.55
CA ASN A 67 -15.27 -0.59 2.80
C ASN A 67 -15.56 0.72 2.06
N GLU A 68 -14.61 1.65 2.03
CA GLU A 68 -14.76 2.92 1.32
C GLU A 68 -14.82 2.69 -0.21
N ALA A 69 -13.98 1.80 -0.73
CA ALA A 69 -13.98 1.40 -2.13
C ALA A 69 -15.32 0.77 -2.55
N ARG A 70 -15.90 -0.09 -1.69
CA ARG A 70 -17.22 -0.70 -1.88
C ARG A 70 -18.31 0.36 -2.03
N THR A 71 -18.40 1.31 -1.09
CA THR A 71 -19.40 2.39 -1.13
C THR A 71 -19.26 3.23 -2.41
N ILE A 72 -18.04 3.65 -2.73
CA ILE A 72 -17.76 4.47 -3.91
C ILE A 72 -18.16 3.77 -5.21
N ILE A 73 -17.87 2.48 -5.35
CA ILE A 73 -18.18 1.73 -6.57
C ILE A 73 -19.67 1.55 -6.74
N VAL A 74 -20.40 1.25 -5.67
CA VAL A 74 -21.86 1.08 -5.75
C VAL A 74 -22.57 2.40 -6.03
N GLU A 75 -22.16 3.50 -5.39
CA GLU A 75 -22.73 4.83 -5.67
C GLU A 75 -22.48 5.28 -7.11
N SER A 76 -21.27 5.05 -7.63
CA SER A 76 -20.86 5.54 -8.95
C SER A 76 -21.18 4.61 -10.11
N LYS A 77 -21.55 3.35 -9.81
CA LYS A 77 -21.72 2.24 -10.75
C LYS A 77 -20.54 2.08 -11.73
N LYS A 78 -19.31 2.39 -11.27
CA LYS A 78 -18.08 2.34 -12.08
C LYS A 78 -16.98 1.61 -11.33
N ALA A 79 -16.77 0.33 -11.67
CA ALA A 79 -15.66 -0.45 -11.13
C ALA A 79 -14.46 -0.46 -12.10
N SER A 80 -13.46 0.40 -11.83
CA SER A 80 -12.17 0.35 -12.54
C SER A 80 -11.01 0.81 -11.65
N ALA A 81 -9.83 0.24 -11.85
CA ALA A 81 -8.64 0.58 -11.07
C ALA A 81 -8.31 2.09 -11.16
N SER A 82 -8.37 2.67 -12.37
CA SER A 82 -8.13 4.11 -12.58
C SER A 82 -9.19 5.02 -11.94
N PHE A 83 -10.39 4.51 -11.68
CA PHE A 83 -11.42 5.25 -10.95
C PHE A 83 -11.13 5.27 -9.44
N LEU A 84 -10.88 4.10 -8.84
CA LEU A 84 -10.48 3.98 -7.44
C LEU A 84 -9.18 4.74 -7.14
N GLN A 85 -8.20 4.67 -8.04
CA GLN A 85 -6.93 5.40 -7.92
C GLN A 85 -7.15 6.90 -7.70
N ARG A 86 -8.06 7.51 -8.47
CA ARG A 86 -8.36 8.95 -8.37
C ARG A 86 -9.22 9.29 -7.16
N ARG A 87 -10.15 8.40 -6.78
CA ARG A 87 -11.09 8.67 -5.70
C ARG A 87 -10.46 8.49 -4.33
N LEU A 88 -9.70 7.41 -4.14
CA LEU A 88 -9.04 7.05 -2.88
C LEU A 88 -7.60 7.57 -2.78
N ARG A 89 -7.09 8.23 -3.83
CA ARG A 89 -5.70 8.74 -3.91
C ARG A 89 -4.63 7.68 -3.64
N VAL A 90 -4.93 6.43 -4.01
CA VAL A 90 -4.01 5.29 -3.87
C VAL A 90 -3.22 5.06 -5.16
N GLY A 91 -2.12 4.32 -5.08
CA GLY A 91 -1.39 3.87 -6.28
C GLY A 91 -2.19 2.84 -7.10
N TYR A 92 -1.90 2.74 -8.40
CA TYR A 92 -2.60 1.82 -9.31
C TYR A 92 -2.58 0.35 -8.84
N ALA A 93 -1.43 -0.13 -8.35
CA ALA A 93 -1.30 -1.50 -7.86
C ALA A 93 -2.20 -1.81 -6.66
N ARG A 94 -2.39 -0.84 -5.75
CA ARG A 94 -3.32 -1.00 -4.62
C ARG A 94 -4.77 -0.91 -5.07
N ALA A 95 -5.09 0.02 -5.99
CA ALA A 95 -6.43 0.11 -6.59
C ALA A 95 -6.85 -1.17 -7.33
N ALA A 96 -5.91 -1.84 -8.00
CA ALA A 96 -6.16 -3.13 -8.66
C ALA A 96 -6.48 -4.24 -7.63
N ARG A 97 -5.67 -4.35 -6.56
CA ARG A 97 -5.94 -5.32 -5.46
C ARG A 97 -7.29 -5.07 -4.81
N LEU A 98 -7.63 -3.81 -4.51
CA LEU A 98 -8.95 -3.44 -3.99
C LEU A 98 -10.08 -3.87 -4.93
N LEU A 99 -9.88 -3.77 -6.25
CA LEU A 99 -10.86 -4.20 -7.24
C LEU A 99 -11.04 -5.73 -7.24
N ASP A 100 -9.96 -6.48 -7.04
CA ASP A 100 -9.96 -7.94 -6.97
C ASP A 100 -10.57 -8.45 -5.64
N GLU A 101 -10.28 -7.79 -4.51
CA GLU A 101 -10.94 -8.07 -3.23
C GLU A 101 -12.46 -7.81 -3.32
N LEU A 102 -12.88 -6.78 -4.04
CA LEU A 102 -14.29 -6.49 -4.28
C LEU A 102 -14.97 -7.48 -5.23
N GLU A 103 -14.21 -8.12 -6.12
CA GLU A 103 -14.68 -9.23 -6.95
C GLU A 103 -14.88 -10.49 -6.10
N GLU A 104 -13.92 -10.83 -5.25
CA GLU A 104 -14.03 -11.96 -4.30
C GLU A 104 -15.21 -11.78 -3.32
N ALA A 105 -15.47 -10.54 -2.91
CA ALA A 105 -16.63 -10.20 -2.08
C ALA A 105 -17.97 -10.13 -2.84
N GLY A 106 -17.97 -10.38 -4.17
CA GLY A 106 -19.18 -10.39 -4.98
C GLY A 106 -19.81 -9.01 -5.23
N VAL A 107 -19.07 -7.91 -4.98
CA VAL A 107 -19.52 -6.54 -5.24
C VAL A 107 -19.39 -6.19 -6.71
N VAL A 108 -18.36 -6.72 -7.35
CA VAL A 108 -17.96 -6.42 -8.73
C VAL A 108 -17.89 -7.73 -9.51
N GLY A 109 -18.36 -7.72 -10.76
CA GLY A 109 -18.32 -8.85 -11.67
C GLY A 109 -16.92 -9.13 -12.24
N PRO A 110 -16.75 -10.23 -12.98
CA PRO A 110 -15.45 -10.65 -13.51
C PRO A 110 -14.87 -9.62 -14.49
N ALA A 111 -13.55 -9.63 -14.62
CA ALA A 111 -12.85 -8.76 -15.56
C ALA A 111 -13.18 -9.08 -17.04
N ASP A 112 -13.86 -8.17 -17.74
CA ASP A 112 -14.08 -8.23 -19.20
C ASP A 112 -13.06 -7.36 -19.96
N GLY A 113 -11.80 -7.82 -19.97
CA GLY A 113 -10.72 -7.19 -20.73
C GLY A 113 -10.45 -5.74 -20.32
N ALA A 114 -10.54 -4.81 -21.28
CA ALA A 114 -10.26 -3.39 -21.06
C ALA A 114 -11.48 -2.57 -20.60
N LYS A 115 -12.65 -3.18 -20.47
CA LYS A 115 -13.87 -2.49 -20.05
C LYS A 115 -13.94 -2.38 -18.52
N PRO A 116 -14.61 -1.36 -17.98
CA PRO A 116 -14.95 -1.31 -16.57
C PRO A 116 -15.73 -2.57 -16.18
N ARG A 117 -15.46 -3.12 -15.00
CA ARG A 117 -16.19 -4.28 -14.47
C ARG A 117 -17.63 -3.89 -14.16
N ASP A 118 -18.56 -4.82 -14.32
CA ASP A 118 -19.96 -4.62 -13.96
C ASP A 118 -20.11 -4.60 -12.44
N VAL A 119 -20.95 -3.72 -11.91
CA VAL A 119 -21.24 -3.64 -10.47
C VAL A 119 -22.47 -4.49 -10.19
N LEU A 120 -22.34 -5.48 -9.31
CA LEU A 120 -23.38 -6.48 -9.06
C LEU A 120 -24.36 -6.09 -7.94
N LEU A 121 -23.92 -5.23 -7.01
CA LEU A 121 -24.75 -4.72 -5.91
C LEU A 121 -25.27 -3.32 -6.23
N ASP A 122 -26.56 -3.08 -5.97
CA ASP A 122 -27.12 -1.73 -6.02
C ASP A 122 -27.08 -1.06 -4.64
N ALA A 123 -27.19 0.27 -4.60
CA ALA A 123 -27.06 1.05 -3.35
C ALA A 123 -28.12 0.67 -2.29
N LEU A 124 -29.27 0.14 -2.73
CA LEU A 124 -30.35 -0.34 -1.88
C LEU A 124 -30.03 -1.70 -1.23
N ASP A 125 -29.22 -2.54 -1.90
CA ASP A 125 -28.84 -3.86 -1.39
C ASP A 125 -27.76 -3.74 -0.31
N LEU A 126 -26.87 -2.74 -0.44
CA LEU A 126 -25.87 -2.43 0.59
C LEU A 126 -26.52 -2.06 1.93
N ASP A 127 -27.51 -1.17 1.91
CA ASP A 127 -28.21 -0.66 3.10
C ASP A 127 -29.04 -1.76 3.78
N THR A 128 -29.49 -2.75 3.00
CA THR A 128 -30.20 -3.93 3.53
C THR A 128 -29.23 -4.93 4.18
N ILE A 129 -28.06 -5.16 3.58
CA ILE A 129 -27.00 -6.03 4.15
C ILE A 129 -26.39 -5.41 5.42
N GLU A 130 -26.24 -4.09 5.48
CA GLU A 130 -25.74 -3.38 6.67
C GLU A 130 -26.76 -3.35 7.82
N ARG A 131 -28.06 -3.48 7.52
CA ARG A 131 -29.10 -3.66 8.54
C ARG A 131 -29.16 -5.10 9.04
N SER A 132 -29.06 -6.10 8.16
CA SER A 132 -29.08 -7.51 8.58
C SER A 132 -27.85 -7.92 9.40
N SER A 133 -26.67 -7.36 9.09
CA SER A 133 -25.44 -7.61 9.85
C SER A 133 -25.40 -6.92 11.21
N LYS A 134 -26.25 -5.90 11.46
CA LYS A 134 -26.42 -5.29 12.78
C LYS A 134 -27.46 -5.99 13.65
N GLU A 135 -28.43 -6.68 13.04
CA GLU A 135 -29.47 -7.41 13.76
C GLU A 135 -28.95 -8.75 14.32
N GLU A 136 -27.95 -9.37 13.70
CA GLU A 136 -27.34 -10.63 14.20
C GLU A 136 -26.45 -10.44 15.44
N ASP A 137 -25.87 -9.24 15.65
CA ASP A 137 -25.02 -8.96 16.82
C ASP A 137 -25.82 -8.67 18.11
N ASP A 138 -27.12 -8.35 18.00
CA ASP A 138 -28.01 -8.04 19.14
C ASP A 138 -28.77 -9.28 19.68
N GLU A 139 -28.63 -10.45 19.06
CA GLU A 139 -29.33 -11.68 19.44
C GLU A 139 -28.38 -12.71 20.10
N ILE A 140 -27.66 -12.30 21.16
CA ILE A 140 -27.06 -13.25 22.11
C ILE A 140 -28.07 -13.47 23.24
N PRO A 141 -28.72 -14.65 23.37
CA PRO A 141 -29.49 -14.98 24.56
C PRO A 141 -28.55 -15.28 25.73
N GLU A 142 -28.94 -14.82 26.94
CA GLU A 142 -28.29 -15.11 28.23
C GLU A 142 -28.02 -16.59 28.49
#